data_AF-A0A090QPD8-F1
#
_entry.id   AF-A0A090QPD8-F1
#
_cell.length_a   1.000
_cell.length_b   1.000
_cell.length_c   1.000
_cell.angle_alpha   90.00
_cell.angle_beta   90.00
_cell.angle_gamma   90.00
#
_symmetry.space_group_name_H-M   'P 1'
#
loop_
_entity.id
_entity.type
_entity.pdbx_description
1 polymer ?
#
loop_
_entity_poly.entity_id
_entity_poly.type
_entity_poly.pdbx_seq_one_letter_code
_entity_poly.pdbx_strand_id
1 'polypeptide(L)'
;MYRMIHNKKDSIQDMLNIYILIIRRCPTLRAVALKIVMILSRCLPRTMKIEDIAKLLEHCDKMIRQLMTEEERESMRYDLFYQKASERIEAREYGF
;
A
#
# COMPACT_ATOMS: atom_id res chain seq x y z
N MET A 1 -2.56 -3.93 31.39
CA MET A 1 -2.61 -2.81 30.44
C MET A 1 -1.79 -3.15 29.18
N TYR A 2 -2.20 -4.16 28.41
CA TYR A 2 -1.51 -4.64 27.18
C TYR A 2 -2.49 -4.99 26.04
N ARG A 3 -3.78 -4.65 26.15
CA ARG A 3 -4.81 -5.04 25.17
C ARG A 3 -5.14 -4.00 24.10
N MET A 4 -4.72 -2.75 24.25
CA MET A 4 -5.13 -1.67 23.32
C MET A 4 -4.19 -1.49 22.12
N ILE A 5 -3.01 -2.12 22.11
CA ILE A 5 -2.03 -1.97 21.02
C ILE A 5 -2.20 -3.05 19.94
N HIS A 6 -2.78 -4.21 20.27
CA HIS A 6 -3.02 -5.28 19.29
C HIS A 6 -4.12 -4.91 18.29
N ASN A 7 -5.20 -4.26 18.77
CA ASN A 7 -6.38 -3.94 17.96
C ASN A 7 -6.11 -3.01 16.76
N LYS A 8 -5.16 -2.08 16.88
CA LYS A 8 -4.82 -1.17 15.77
C LYS A 8 -4.05 -1.86 14.64
N LYS A 9 -3.27 -2.91 14.95
CA LYS A 9 -2.47 -3.63 13.94
C LYS A 9 -3.32 -4.59 13.13
N ASP A 10 -4.24 -5.31 13.78
CA ASP A 10 -5.24 -6.13 13.08
C ASP A 10 -6.14 -5.24 12.21
N SER A 11 -6.56 -4.08 12.72
CA SER A 11 -7.37 -3.14 11.94
C SER A 11 -6.69 -2.66 10.65
N ILE A 12 -5.37 -2.46 10.63
CA ILE A 12 -4.65 -2.05 9.39
C ILE A 12 -4.58 -3.22 8.39
N GLN A 13 -4.33 -4.44 8.88
CA GLN A 13 -4.30 -5.63 8.03
C GLN A 13 -5.68 -5.91 7.42
N ASP A 14 -6.74 -5.81 8.23
CA ASP A 14 -8.12 -5.98 7.77
C ASP A 14 -8.52 -4.88 6.78
N MET A 15 -8.11 -3.63 7.04
CA MET A 15 -8.34 -2.52 6.12
C MET A 15 -7.63 -2.74 4.78
N LEU A 16 -6.38 -3.21 4.81
CA LEU A 16 -5.64 -3.57 3.60
C LEU A 16 -6.31 -4.71 2.85
N ASN A 17 -6.77 -5.75 3.55
CA ASN A 17 -7.49 -6.88 2.95
C ASN A 17 -8.79 -6.41 2.27
N ILE A 18 -9.54 -5.49 2.89
CA ILE A 18 -10.73 -4.87 2.31
C ILE A 18 -10.35 -4.09 1.04
N TYR A 19 -9.29 -3.28 1.08
CA TYR A 19 -8.85 -2.53 -0.10
C TYR A 19 -8.40 -3.44 -1.24
N ILE A 20 -7.69 -4.54 -0.93
CA ILE A 20 -7.33 -5.56 -1.92
C ILE A 20 -8.59 -6.22 -2.50
N LEU A 21 -9.60 -6.49 -1.68
CA LEU A 21 -10.84 -7.08 -2.19
C LEU A 21 -11.62 -6.11 -3.08
N ILE A 22 -11.62 -4.82 -2.74
CA ILE A 22 -12.24 -3.76 -3.56
C ILE A 22 -11.49 -3.59 -4.87
N ILE A 23 -10.15 -3.53 -4.86
CA ILE A 23 -9.38 -3.35 -6.11
C ILE A 23 -9.53 -4.56 -7.04
N ARG A 24 -9.66 -5.78 -6.49
CA ARG A 24 -9.95 -6.99 -7.27
C ARG A 24 -11.34 -6.98 -7.92
N ARG A 25 -12.33 -6.34 -7.29
CA ARG A 25 -13.69 -6.21 -7.83
C ARG A 25 -13.85 -5.00 -8.76
N CYS A 26 -13.12 -3.93 -8.48
CA CYS A 26 -13.19 -2.66 -9.16
C CYS A 26 -11.78 -2.09 -9.40
N PRO A 27 -11.08 -2.56 -10.45
CA PRO A 27 -9.68 -2.22 -10.72
C PRO A 27 -9.49 -0.81 -11.30
N THR A 28 -10.49 0.07 -11.23
CA THR A 28 -10.41 1.47 -11.68
C THR A 28 -10.52 2.47 -10.54
N LEU A 29 -10.67 2.00 -9.29
CA LEU A 29 -10.76 2.85 -8.11
C LEU A 29 -9.38 3.39 -7.72
N ARG A 30 -8.94 4.45 -8.41
CA ARG A 30 -7.67 5.17 -8.15
C ARG A 30 -7.48 5.56 -6.69
N ALA A 31 -8.57 5.92 -6.00
CA ALA A 31 -8.55 6.23 -4.56
C ALA A 31 -8.14 5.03 -3.70
N VAL A 32 -8.54 3.81 -4.07
CA VAL A 32 -8.20 2.58 -3.35
C VAL A 32 -6.74 2.21 -3.59
N ALA A 33 -6.28 2.27 -4.84
CA ALA A 33 -4.87 2.07 -5.18
C ALA A 33 -3.97 3.03 -4.38
N LEU A 34 -4.34 4.31 -4.34
CA LEU A 34 -3.61 5.32 -3.57
C LEU A 34 -3.56 4.98 -2.07
N LYS A 35 -4.69 4.56 -1.49
CA LYS A 35 -4.72 4.16 -0.06
C LYS A 35 -3.84 2.95 0.20
N ILE A 36 -3.78 1.97 -0.70
CA ILE A 36 -2.89 0.81 -0.57
C ILE A 36 -1.43 1.28 -0.56
N VAL A 37 -1.00 2.10 -1.52
CA VAL A 37 0.38 2.63 -1.56
C VAL A 37 0.70 3.43 -0.29
N MET A 38 -0.21 4.30 0.16
CA MET A 38 -0.04 5.06 1.41
C MET A 38 0.09 4.15 2.64
N ILE A 39 -0.68 3.06 2.72
CA ILE A 39 -0.58 2.09 3.82
C ILE A 39 0.78 1.38 3.77
N LEU A 40 1.18 0.87 2.60
CA LEU A 40 2.46 0.17 2.41
C LEU A 40 3.66 1.09 2.72
N SER A 41 3.55 2.39 2.43
CA SER A 41 4.58 3.39 2.80
C SER A 41 4.80 3.54 4.30
N ARG A 42 3.86 3.07 5.12
CA ARG A 42 3.89 3.18 6.60
C ARG A 42 4.07 1.84 7.29
N CYS A 43 3.46 0.79 6.76
CA CYS A 43 3.41 -0.52 7.38
C CYS A 43 3.27 -1.62 6.32
N LEU A 44 4.11 -2.64 6.40
CA LEU A 44 3.98 -3.83 5.57
C LEU A 44 3.19 -4.92 6.29
N PRO A 45 2.26 -5.60 5.60
CA PRO A 45 1.52 -6.72 6.16
C PRO A 45 2.49 -7.88 6.50
N ARG A 46 2.52 -8.29 7.77
CA ARG A 46 3.45 -9.33 8.25
C ARG A 46 3.15 -10.71 7.68
N THR A 47 1.89 -10.98 7.39
CA THR A 47 1.39 -12.28 6.93
C THR A 47 1.51 -12.47 5.42
N MET A 48 1.81 -11.41 4.65
CA MET A 48 1.93 -11.46 3.20
C MET A 48 3.41 -11.60 2.80
N LYS A 49 3.66 -12.40 1.76
CA LYS A 49 5.01 -12.56 1.19
C LYS A 49 5.46 -11.25 0.55
N ILE A 50 6.76 -10.98 0.64
CA ILE A 50 7.38 -9.77 0.09
C ILE A 50 7.10 -9.65 -1.41
N GLU A 51 7.24 -10.76 -2.14
CA GLU A 51 6.92 -10.83 -3.57
C GLU A 51 5.48 -10.42 -3.90
N ASP A 52 4.51 -10.85 -3.08
CA ASP A 52 3.10 -10.51 -3.29
C ASP A 52 2.83 -9.03 -2.97
N ILE A 53 3.51 -8.49 -1.96
CA ILE A 53 3.46 -7.06 -1.61
C ILE A 53 4.06 -6.22 -2.74
N ALA A 54 5.20 -6.63 -3.30
CA ALA A 54 5.85 -5.94 -4.40
C ALA A 54 4.96 -5.93 -5.66
N LYS A 55 4.35 -7.06 -6.01
CA LYS A 55 3.38 -7.15 -7.10
C LYS A 55 2.16 -6.26 -6.87
N LEU A 56 1.65 -6.22 -5.63
CA LEU A 56 0.53 -5.33 -5.28
C LEU A 56 0.90 -3.86 -5.42
N LEU A 57 2.09 -3.46 -4.97
CA LEU A 57 2.61 -2.10 -5.08
C LEU A 57 2.76 -1.70 -6.56
N GLU A 58 3.37 -2.55 -7.38
CA GLU A 58 3.56 -2.31 -8.81
C GLU A 58 2.21 -2.19 -9.55
N HIS A 59 1.24 -3.06 -9.21
CA HIS A 59 -0.10 -2.98 -9.79
C HIS A 59 -0.81 -1.67 -9.45
N CYS A 60 -0.73 -1.24 -8.19
CA CYS A 60 -1.29 0.03 -7.76
C CYS A 60 -0.59 1.22 -8.43
N ASP A 61 0.74 1.17 -8.62
CA ASP A 61 1.47 2.22 -9.30
C ASP A 61 1.07 2.36 -10.76
N LYS A 62 0.99 1.26 -11.50
CA LYS A 62 0.50 1.26 -12.88
C LYS A 62 -0.88 1.89 -12.99
N MET A 63 -1.81 1.50 -12.11
CA MET A 63 -3.15 2.09 -12.07
C MET A 63 -3.12 3.59 -11.77
N ILE A 64 -2.32 4.03 -10.80
CA ILE A 64 -2.24 5.45 -10.42
C ILE A 64 -1.64 6.27 -11.56
N ARG A 65 -0.55 5.81 -12.18
CA ARG A 65 0.05 6.49 -13.33
C ARG A 65 -0.86 6.52 -14.56
N GLN A 66 -1.75 5.54 -14.72
CA GLN A 66 -2.74 5.50 -15.82
C GLN A 66 -3.98 6.36 -15.56
N LEU A 67 -4.43 6.47 -14.30
CA LEU A 67 -5.71 7.08 -13.93
C LEU A 67 -5.58 8.46 -13.27
N MET A 68 -4.35 8.94 -13.04
CA MET A 68 -4.07 10.25 -12.45
C MET A 68 -3.10 11.04 -13.31
N THR A 69 -3.35 12.33 -13.42
CA THR A 69 -2.42 13.25 -14.09
C THR A 69 -1.15 13.44 -13.26
N GLU A 70 -0.13 14.04 -13.85
CA GLU A 70 1.08 14.43 -13.12
C GLU A 70 0.77 15.43 -12.00
N GLU A 71 -0.02 16.46 -12.27
CA GLU A 71 -0.42 17.48 -11.29
C GLU A 71 -1.16 16.88 -10.08
N GLU A 72 -2.08 15.93 -10.32
CA GLU A 72 -2.78 15.23 -9.24
C GLU A 72 -1.80 14.40 -8.37
N ARG A 73 -0.82 13.75 -9.00
CA ARG A 73 0.21 12.96 -8.30
C ARG A 73 1.16 13.84 -7.50
N GLU A 74 1.58 14.97 -8.04
CA GLU A 74 2.44 15.94 -7.37
C GLU A 74 1.74 16.58 -6.17
N SER A 75 0.50 17.04 -6.35
CA SER A 75 -0.32 17.62 -5.28
C SER A 75 -0.45 16.68 -4.08
N MET A 76 -0.59 15.38 -4.36
CA MET A 76 -0.70 14.35 -3.32
C MET A 76 0.65 13.82 -2.84
N ARG A 77 1.77 14.29 -3.40
CA ARG A 77 3.12 13.78 -3.12
C ARG A 77 3.20 12.26 -3.29
N TYR A 78 2.59 11.75 -4.36
CA TYR A 78 2.45 10.32 -4.60
C TYR A 78 3.81 9.60 -4.66
N ASP A 79 4.78 10.14 -5.40
CA ASP A 79 6.08 9.49 -5.57
C ASP A 79 6.82 9.34 -4.23
N LEU A 80 6.62 10.26 -3.27
CA LEU A 80 7.17 10.13 -1.91
C LEU A 80 6.57 8.94 -1.15
N PHE A 81 5.29 8.61 -1.35
CA PHE A 81 4.68 7.43 -0.73
C PHE A 81 5.15 6.15 -1.43
N TYR A 82 5.23 6.16 -2.76
CA TYR A 82 5.71 5.02 -3.53
C TYR A 82 7.16 4.67 -3.19
N GLN A 83 8.04 5.67 -3.13
CA GLN A 83 9.44 5.49 -2.75
C GLN A 83 9.56 4.86 -1.36
N LYS A 84 8.87 5.42 -0.36
CA LYS A 84 8.88 4.88 1.01
C LYS A 84 8.34 3.45 1.10
N ALA A 85 7.33 3.11 0.30
CA ALA A 85 6.82 1.76 0.24
C ALA A 85 7.87 0.80 -0.34
N SER A 86 8.55 1.21 -1.40
CA SER A 86 9.61 0.43 -2.06
C SER A 86 10.81 0.21 -1.13
N GLU A 87 11.32 1.27 -0.49
CA GLU A 87 12.42 1.18 0.50
C GLU A 87 12.09 0.21 1.64
N ARG A 88 10.82 0.20 2.11
CA ARG A 88 10.38 -0.73 3.16
C ARG A 88 10.33 -2.18 2.69
N ILE A 89 9.92 -2.42 1.44
CA ILE A 89 9.89 -3.76 0.85
C ILE A 89 11.32 -4.28 0.72
N GLU A 90 12.22 -3.46 0.20
CA GLU A 90 13.65 -3.76 0.10
C GLU A 90 14.27 -4.03 1.49
N ALA A 91 14.03 -3.16 2.48
CA ALA A 91 14.54 -3.36 3.84
C ALA A 91 14.05 -4.69 4.46
N ARG A 92 12.82 -5.12 4.15
CA ARG A 92 12.28 -6.40 4.62
C ARG A 92 12.87 -7.60 3.87
N GLU A 93 13.23 -7.43 2.61
CA GLU A 93 13.84 -8.46 1.77
C GLU A 93 15.31 -8.71 2.17
N TYR A 94 16.05 -7.64 2.47
CA TYR A 94 17.47 -7.69 2.82
C TYR A 94 17.76 -7.72 4.32
N GLY A 95 16.74 -7.60 5.18
CA GLY A 95 16.84 -7.89 6.62
C GLY A 95 17.80 -6.98 7.41
N PHE A 96 17.61 -5.66 7.33
CA PHE A 96 18.24 -4.68 8.23
C PHE A 96 17.36 -4.35 9.45
#